data_AF-A0A6S6QZG5-F1
#
_entry.id   AF-A0A6S6QZG5-F1
#
_cell.length_a   1.000
_cell.length_b   1.000
_cell.length_c   1.000
_cell.angle_alpha   90.00
_cell.angle_beta   90.00
_cell.angle_gamma   90.00
#
_symmetry.space_group_name_H-M   'P 1'
#
loop_
_entity.id
_entity.type
_entity.pdbx_description
1 polymer ?
#
loop_
_entity_poly.entity_id
_entity_poly.type
_entity_poly.pdbx_seq_one_letter_code
_entity_poly.pdbx_strand_id
1 'polypeptide(L)'
;MKQNKIIWVVLEVIVLAIILLLGFTVLNTEYLFAWLAHNWAFYMLLGFIALSFLLLNKQYVSLCMTAGIITGIFIGNYLGRFIKGVNVSKIVEDMNTEEIYRLRHNPGFEIWIGIILIFIVIGSIIQITISKKHVNS
;
A
#
# COMPACT_ATOMS: atom_id res chain seq x y z
N MET A 1 26.65 10.83 -8.47
CA MET A 1 25.53 9.88 -8.73
C MET A 1 25.20 8.93 -7.56
N LYS A 2 26.17 8.38 -6.80
CA LYS A 2 25.89 7.50 -5.64
C LYS A 2 25.27 8.21 -4.43
N GLN A 3 25.69 9.44 -4.11
CA GLN A 3 25.15 10.23 -2.99
C GLN A 3 23.64 10.48 -3.10
N ASN A 4 23.13 10.79 -4.30
CA ASN A 4 21.69 11.01 -4.49
C ASN A 4 20.85 9.77 -4.16
N LYS A 5 21.36 8.56 -4.44
CA LYS A 5 20.61 7.32 -4.17
C LYS A 5 20.44 7.06 -2.68
N ILE A 6 21.47 7.33 -1.88
CA ILE A 6 21.40 7.16 -0.43
C ILE A 6 20.34 8.09 0.16
N ILE A 7 20.27 9.34 -0.33
CA ILE A 7 19.24 10.30 0.10
C ILE A 7 17.84 9.74 -0.20
N TRP A 8 17.60 9.18 -1.38
CA TRP A 8 16.31 8.56 -1.72
C TRP A 8 15.97 7.35 -0.85
N VAL A 9 16.94 6.46 -0.57
CA VAL A 9 16.75 5.34 0.37
C VAL A 9 16.31 5.87 1.74
N VAL A 10 17.05 6.83 2.28
CA VAL A 10 16.77 7.38 3.61
C VAL A 10 15.38 8.02 3.66
N LEU A 11 15.00 8.77 2.63
CA LEU A 11 13.67 9.37 2.54
C LEU A 11 12.56 8.29 2.51
N GLU A 12 12.69 7.26 1.67
CA GLU A 12 11.70 6.18 1.60
C GLU A 12 11.60 5.43 2.94
N VAL A 13 12.72 5.11 3.57
CA VAL A 13 12.74 4.45 4.89
C VAL A 13 12.06 5.31 5.95
N ILE A 14 12.35 6.62 5.99
CA ILE A 14 11.73 7.54 6.95
C ILE A 14 10.20 7.56 6.75
N VAL A 15 9.74 7.68 5.50
CA VAL A 15 8.30 7.74 5.23
C VAL A 15 7.60 6.42 5.60
N LEU A 16 8.20 5.28 5.26
CA LEU A 16 7.67 3.97 5.64
C LEU A 16 7.66 3.79 7.17
N ALA A 17 8.71 4.21 7.86
CA ALA A 17 8.79 4.18 9.31
C ALA A 17 7.72 5.08 9.96
N ILE A 18 7.44 6.26 9.42
CA ILE A 18 6.37 7.15 9.91
C ILE A 18 5.01 6.45 9.81
N ILE A 19 4.68 5.82 8.68
CA ILE A 19 3.41 5.08 8.53
C ILE A 19 3.32 3.92 9.52
N LEU A 20 4.41 3.20 9.72
CA LEU A 20 4.47 2.11 10.69
C LEU A 20 4.25 2.62 12.13
N LEU A 21 4.90 3.72 12.50
CA LEU A 21 4.71 4.37 13.81
C LEU A 21 3.27 4.86 14.00
N LEU A 22 2.66 5.47 12.97
CA LEU A 22 1.25 5.85 13.02
C LEU A 22 0.34 4.64 13.26
N GLY A 23 0.64 3.51 12.61
CA GLY A 23 -0.07 2.24 12.81
C GLY A 23 0.02 1.73 14.24
N PHE A 24 1.18 1.83 14.88
CA PHE A 24 1.36 1.41 16.28
C PHE A 24 0.74 2.38 17.30
N THR A 25 0.55 3.65 16.94
CA THR A 25 0.20 4.71 17.90
C THR A 25 -1.17 5.31 17.61
N VAL A 26 -1.22 6.40 16.83
CA VAL A 26 -2.39 7.27 16.66
C VAL A 26 -3.52 6.58 15.89
N LEU A 27 -3.18 5.69 14.96
CA LEU A 27 -4.13 5.05 14.06
C LEU A 27 -4.36 3.57 14.39
N ASN A 28 -3.91 3.07 15.55
CA ASN A 28 -4.03 1.66 15.91
C ASN A 28 -5.48 1.16 16.10
N THR A 29 -6.47 2.06 16.11
CA THR A 29 -7.90 1.72 16.13
C THR A 29 -8.52 1.62 14.73
N GLU A 30 -7.80 2.10 13.71
CA GLU A 30 -8.24 2.05 12.33
C GLU A 30 -7.92 0.68 11.71
N TYR A 31 -8.88 0.07 11.01
CA TYR A 31 -8.80 -1.34 10.60
C TYR A 31 -7.46 -1.73 9.95
N LEU A 32 -7.04 -1.03 8.89
CA LEU A 32 -5.79 -1.40 8.22
C LEU A 32 -4.53 -0.98 8.97
N PHE A 33 -4.60 0.07 9.78
CA PHE A 33 -3.46 0.52 10.58
C PHE A 33 -3.22 -0.44 11.77
N ALA A 34 -4.30 -0.90 12.41
CA ALA A 34 -4.28 -1.98 13.39
C ALA A 34 -3.75 -3.28 12.77
N TRP A 35 -4.26 -3.63 11.57
CA TRP A 35 -3.79 -4.79 10.83
C TRP A 35 -2.30 -4.68 10.50
N LEU A 36 -1.83 -3.50 10.06
CA LEU A 36 -0.44 -3.23 9.77
C LEU A 36 0.43 -3.36 11.01
N ALA A 37 0.01 -2.84 12.16
CA ALA A 37 0.75 -2.95 13.42
C ALA A 37 0.88 -4.41 13.86
N HIS A 38 -0.20 -5.19 13.71
CA HIS A 38 -0.19 -6.62 14.01
C HIS A 38 0.67 -7.42 13.02
N ASN A 39 0.62 -7.07 11.73
CA ASN A 39 1.30 -7.75 10.63
C ASN A 39 2.50 -6.96 10.11
N TRP A 40 3.23 -6.30 11.02
CA TRP A 40 4.30 -5.35 10.65
C TRP A 40 5.40 -5.98 9.78
N ALA A 41 5.66 -7.28 9.93
CA ALA A 41 6.62 -8.01 9.11
C ALA A 41 6.21 -8.03 7.62
N PHE A 42 4.91 -8.12 7.33
CA PHE A 42 4.40 -8.03 5.96
C PHE A 42 4.61 -6.62 5.39
N TYR A 43 4.36 -5.59 6.19
CA TYR A 43 4.63 -4.20 5.80
C TYR A 43 6.13 -3.96 5.53
N MET A 44 7.00 -4.49 6.39
CA MET A 44 8.45 -4.43 6.20
C MET A 44 8.90 -5.15 4.93
N LEU A 45 8.29 -6.28 4.59
CA LEU A 45 8.55 -6.98 3.34
C LEU A 45 8.17 -6.12 2.13
N LEU A 46 7.01 -5.45 2.14
CA LEU A 46 6.63 -4.52 1.07
C LEU A 46 7.63 -3.37 0.94
N GLY A 47 8.04 -2.77 2.06
CA GLY A 47 9.07 -1.73 2.08
C GLY A 47 10.42 -2.22 1.53
N PHE A 48 10.84 -3.43 1.91
CA PHE A 48 12.04 -4.06 1.40
C PHE A 48 11.98 -4.27 -0.12
N ILE A 49 10.85 -4.75 -0.64
CA ILE A 49 10.65 -4.91 -2.10
C ILE A 49 10.75 -3.56 -2.81
N ALA A 50 10.12 -2.52 -2.29
CA ALA A 50 10.22 -1.17 -2.85
C ALA A 50 11.69 -0.70 -2.92
N LEU A 51 12.42 -0.78 -1.80
CA LEU A 51 13.83 -0.41 -1.72
C LEU A 51 14.73 -1.25 -2.66
N SER A 52 14.41 -2.53 -2.86
CA SER A 52 15.15 -3.40 -3.78
C SER A 52 15.13 -2.88 -5.22
N PHE A 53 14.01 -2.26 -5.66
CA PHE A 53 13.93 -1.65 -6.98
C PHE A 53 14.91 -0.48 -7.13
N LEU A 54 15.12 0.31 -6.07
CA LEU A 54 16.11 1.38 -6.11
C LEU A 54 17.54 0.86 -6.26
N LEU A 55 17.87 -0.26 -5.60
CA LEU A 55 19.17 -0.95 -5.76
C LEU A 55 19.38 -1.47 -7.18
N LEU A 56 18.29 -1.90 -7.84
CA LEU A 56 18.26 -2.36 -9.24
C LEU A 56 18.17 -1.21 -10.27
N ASN A 57 18.37 0.05 -9.85
CA ASN A 57 18.25 1.25 -10.70
C ASN A 57 16.85 1.47 -11.30
N LYS A 58 15.81 0.93 -10.67
CA LYS A 58 14.40 1.11 -11.05
C LYS A 58 13.74 2.17 -10.17
N GLN A 59 14.29 3.38 -10.16
CA GLN A 59 13.89 4.46 -9.25
C GLN A 59 12.41 4.82 -9.36
N TYR A 60 11.84 4.87 -10.56
CA TYR A 60 10.43 5.21 -10.72
C TYR A 60 9.50 4.11 -10.23
N VAL A 61 9.92 2.84 -10.34
CA VAL A 61 9.18 1.70 -9.79
C VAL A 61 9.19 1.75 -8.25
N SER A 62 10.36 1.98 -7.65
CA SER A 62 10.52 2.17 -6.20
C SER A 62 9.60 3.26 -5.67
N LEU A 63 9.69 4.46 -6.26
CA LEU A 63 8.92 5.63 -5.84
C LEU A 63 7.42 5.39 -5.96
N CYS A 64 6.96 4.85 -7.08
CA CYS A 64 5.54 4.55 -7.27
C CYS A 64 5.07 3.45 -6.30
N MET A 65 5.84 2.38 -6.11
CA MET A 65 5.48 1.33 -5.15
C MET A 65 5.35 1.88 -3.73
N THR A 66 6.33 2.68 -3.27
CA THR A 66 6.29 3.35 -1.97
C THR A 66 5.07 4.28 -1.85
N ALA A 67 4.77 5.07 -2.89
CA ALA A 67 3.56 5.88 -2.94
C ALA A 67 2.28 5.03 -2.87
N GLY A 68 2.22 3.89 -3.56
CA GLY A 68 1.10 2.95 -3.54
C GLY A 68 0.91 2.29 -2.17
N ILE A 69 2.01 1.95 -1.49
CA ILE A 69 1.98 1.41 -0.11
C ILE A 69 1.32 2.44 0.82
N ILE A 70 1.75 3.70 0.74
CA ILE A 70 1.27 4.78 1.63
C ILE A 70 -0.15 5.18 1.28
N THR A 71 -0.41 5.58 0.04
CA THR A 71 -1.74 6.05 -0.37
C THR A 71 -2.77 4.94 -0.28
N GLY A 72 -2.38 3.72 -0.65
CA GLY A 72 -3.25 2.56 -0.61
C GLY A 72 -3.66 2.16 0.80
N ILE A 73 -2.84 2.37 1.84
CA ILE A 73 -3.28 2.04 3.20
C ILE A 73 -4.36 3.00 3.69
N PHE A 74 -4.25 4.29 3.39
CA PHE A 74 -5.31 5.26 3.71
C PHE A 74 -6.57 4.98 2.90
N ILE A 75 -6.45 4.81 1.58
CA ILE A 75 -7.59 4.56 0.70
C ILE A 75 -8.27 3.23 1.09
N GLY A 76 -7.51 2.15 1.24
CA GLY A 76 -8.04 0.85 1.65
C GLY A 76 -8.73 0.90 3.00
N ASN A 77 -8.19 1.66 3.97
CA ASN A 77 -8.79 1.77 5.30
C ASN A 77 -10.18 2.43 5.23
N TYR A 78 -10.26 3.62 4.63
CA TYR A 78 -11.49 4.39 4.62
C TYR A 78 -12.52 3.85 3.61
N LEU A 79 -12.07 3.46 2.41
CA LEU A 79 -12.97 2.88 1.41
C LEU A 79 -13.45 1.49 1.83
N GLY A 80 -12.59 0.67 2.42
CA GLY A 80 -12.97 -0.63 2.98
C GLY A 80 -13.99 -0.50 4.10
N ARG A 81 -13.78 0.44 5.03
CA ARG A 81 -14.76 0.76 6.08
C ARG A 81 -16.10 1.21 5.49
N PHE A 82 -16.08 2.08 4.47
CA PHE A 82 -17.29 2.55 3.81
C PHE A 82 -18.05 1.40 3.15
N ILE A 83 -17.38 0.55 2.36
CA ILE A 83 -17.99 -0.60 1.70
C ILE A 83 -18.58 -1.58 2.73
N LYS A 84 -17.84 -1.87 3.81
CA LYS A 84 -18.35 -2.70 4.91
C LYS A 84 -19.61 -2.09 5.54
N GLY A 85 -19.62 -0.78 5.78
CA GLY A 85 -20.79 -0.09 6.33
C GLY A 85 -22.04 -0.27 5.46
N VAL A 86 -21.88 -0.07 4.14
CA VAL A 86 -22.95 -0.27 3.14
C VAL A 86 -23.37 -1.74 3.03
N ASN A 87 -22.47 -2.69 3.26
CA ASN A 87 -22.79 -4.11 3.18
C ASN A 87 -23.50 -4.60 4.44
N VAL A 88 -23.06 -4.20 5.63
CA VAL A 88 -23.71 -4.56 6.89
C VAL A 88 -25.12 -3.99 6.99
N SER A 89 -25.39 -2.82 6.40
CA SER A 89 -26.76 -2.26 6.36
C SER A 89 -27.74 -3.07 5.48
N LYS A 90 -27.25 -4.06 4.72
CA LYS A 90 -28.10 -4.96 3.92
C LYS A 90 -28.55 -6.19 4.70
N ILE A 91 -27.99 -6.48 5.87
CA ILE A 91 -28.30 -7.67 6.66
C ILE A 91 -29.74 -7.59 7.20
N VAL A 92 -30.51 -8.66 7.03
CA VAL A 92 -31.88 -8.83 7.57
C VAL A 92 -31.97 -10.10 8.41
N GLU A 93 -33.01 -10.22 9.24
CA GLU A 93 -33.15 -11.29 10.25
C GLU A 93 -33.13 -12.72 9.65
N ASP A 94 -33.64 -12.90 8.44
CA ASP A 94 -33.76 -14.21 7.78
C ASP A 94 -32.57 -14.60 6.88
N MET A 95 -31.48 -13.82 6.87
CA MET A 95 -30.28 -14.19 6.10
C MET A 95 -29.55 -15.38 6.73
N ASN A 96 -28.98 -16.24 5.89
CA ASN A 96 -28.12 -17.30 6.37
C ASN A 96 -26.78 -16.76 6.91
N THR A 97 -26.12 -17.57 7.74
CA THR A 97 -24.88 -17.20 8.43
C THR A 97 -23.73 -16.87 7.47
N GLU A 98 -23.64 -17.56 6.32
CA GLU A 98 -22.57 -17.35 5.34
C GLU A 98 -22.68 -15.98 4.65
N GLU A 99 -23.90 -15.57 4.30
CA GLU A 99 -24.18 -14.27 3.72
C GLU A 99 -23.89 -13.14 4.70
N ILE A 100 -24.27 -13.33 5.97
CA ILE A 100 -23.94 -12.39 7.06
C ILE A 100 -22.42 -12.25 7.20
N TYR A 101 -21.68 -13.36 7.17
CA TYR A 101 -20.21 -13.34 7.26
C TYR A 101 -19.60 -12.55 6.09
N ARG A 102 -20.04 -12.83 4.86
CA ARG A 102 -19.57 -12.13 3.65
C ARG A 102 -19.85 -10.62 3.72
N LEU A 103 -21.04 -10.22 4.18
CA LEU A 103 -21.41 -8.80 4.30
C LEU A 103 -20.65 -8.07 5.41
N ARG A 104 -20.19 -8.79 6.44
CA ARG A 104 -19.37 -8.22 7.52
C ARG A 104 -17.88 -8.10 7.18
N HIS A 105 -17.43 -8.70 6.07
CA HIS A 105 -16.05 -8.62 5.60
C HIS A 105 -15.64 -7.16 5.32
N ASN A 106 -14.40 -6.81 5.67
CA ASN A 106 -13.82 -5.51 5.34
C ASN A 106 -12.83 -5.67 4.18
N PRO A 107 -13.14 -5.19 2.96
CA PRO A 107 -12.29 -5.38 1.78
C PRO A 107 -11.08 -4.45 1.74
N GLY A 108 -10.77 -3.74 2.84
CA GLY A 108 -9.72 -2.73 2.85
C GLY A 108 -8.34 -3.28 2.49
N PHE A 109 -8.02 -4.52 2.91
CA PHE A 109 -6.71 -5.12 2.64
C PHE A 109 -6.55 -5.41 1.15
N GLU A 110 -7.58 -5.96 0.52
CA GLU A 110 -7.62 -6.25 -0.91
C GLU A 110 -7.51 -4.99 -1.75
N ILE A 111 -8.21 -3.92 -1.33
CA ILE A 111 -8.09 -2.59 -1.96
C ILE A 111 -6.66 -2.07 -1.84
N TRP A 112 -6.04 -2.19 -0.67
CA TRP A 112 -4.67 -1.73 -0.46
C TRP A 112 -3.67 -2.46 -1.37
N ILE A 113 -3.73 -3.79 -1.45
CA ILE A 113 -2.88 -4.59 -2.35
C ILE A 113 -3.15 -4.21 -3.81
N GLY A 114 -4.42 -4.05 -4.21
CA GLY A 114 -4.77 -3.63 -5.55
C GLY A 114 -4.15 -2.28 -5.95
N ILE A 115 -4.15 -1.31 -5.04
CA ILE A 115 -3.52 0.00 -5.26
C ILE A 115 -2.00 -0.13 -5.42
N ILE A 116 -1.33 -0.93 -4.58
CA ILE A 116 0.11 -1.18 -4.72
C ILE A 116 0.42 -1.74 -6.12
N LEU A 117 -0.35 -2.74 -6.58
CA LEU A 117 -0.15 -3.34 -7.90
C LEU A 117 -0.33 -2.32 -9.04
N ILE A 118 -1.37 -1.48 -8.98
CA ILE A 118 -1.61 -0.41 -9.96
C ILE A 118 -0.40 0.55 -10.01
N PHE A 119 0.11 0.95 -8.85
CA PHE A 119 1.25 1.86 -8.79
C PHE A 119 2.54 1.22 -9.32
N ILE A 120 2.78 -0.07 -9.08
CA ILE A 120 3.92 -0.79 -9.67
C ILE A 120 3.84 -0.78 -11.20
N VAL A 121 2.65 -1.01 -11.77
CA VAL A 121 2.43 -0.95 -13.22
C VAL A 121 2.73 0.45 -13.76
N ILE A 122 2.20 1.49 -13.12
CA ILE A 122 2.46 2.89 -13.49
C ILE A 122 3.96 3.20 -13.45
N GLY A 123 4.63 2.87 -12.34
CA GLY A 123 6.07 3.09 -12.19
C GLY A 123 6.90 2.35 -13.24
N SER A 124 6.47 1.13 -13.61
CA SER A 124 7.12 0.33 -14.65
C SER A 124 6.99 0.97 -16.04
N ILE A 125 5.80 1.46 -16.39
CA ILE A 125 5.55 2.17 -17.66
C ILE A 125 6.42 3.44 -17.75
N ILE A 126 6.45 4.24 -16.68
CA ILE A 126 7.27 5.46 -16.60
C ILE A 126 8.75 5.11 -16.77
N GLN A 127 9.23 4.11 -16.03
CA GLN A 127 10.62 3.66 -16.08
C GLN A 127 11.02 3.23 -17.49
N ILE A 128 10.20 2.44 -18.18
CA ILE A 128 10.47 1.97 -19.55
C ILE A 128 10.52 3.16 -20.52
N THR A 129 9.57 4.10 -20.40
CA THR A 129 9.46 5.26 -21.28
C THR A 129 10.70 6.15 -21.17
N ILE A 130 11.15 6.43 -19.95
CA ILE A 130 12.32 7.26 -19.69
C ILE A 130 13.60 6.55 -20.13
N SER A 131 13.74 5.25 -19.85
CA SER A 131 14.90 4.47 -20.29
C SER A 131 15.02 4.42 -21.82
N LYS A 132 13.91 4.28 -22.55
CA LYS A 132 13.91 4.35 -24.02
C LYS A 132 14.34 5.72 -24.55
N LYS A 133 13.86 6.81 -23.93
CA LYS A 133 14.22 8.17 -24.34
C LYS A 133 15.72 8.44 -24.21
N HIS A 134 16.37 7.92 -23.17
CA HIS A 134 17.81 8.07 -22.96
C HIS A 134 18.65 7.22 -23.94
N VAL A 135 18.13 6.10 -24.44
CA VAL A 135 18.84 5.29 -25.45
C VAL A 135 18.79 5.95 -26.83
N ASN A 136 17.71 6.68 -27.12
CA ASN A 136 17.47 7.32 -28.42
C ASN A 136 17.99 8.78 -28.51
N SER A 137 18.65 9.29 -27.47
CA SER A 137 19.24 10.65 -27.40
C SER A 137 20.75 10.57 -27.43
#